data_AF-A0A9D1B4L1-F1
#
_entry.id   AF-A0A9D1B4L1-F1
#
_cell.length_a   1.000
_cell.length_b   1.000
_cell.length_c   1.000
_cell.angle_alpha   90.00
_cell.angle_beta   90.00
_cell.angle_gamma   90.00
#
_symmetry.space_group_name_H-M   'P 1'
#
loop_
_entity.id
_entity.type
_entity.pdbx_description
1 polymer ?
#
loop_
_entity_poly.entity_id
_entity_poly.type
_entity_poly.pdbx_seq_one_letter_code
_entity_poly.pdbx_strand_id
1 'polypeptide(L)'
;MDAERSQQLRDIIRLSRDMLASATDNDWVRVAELEVRRREQVLACFDQPTDDADAVEVAAVIREVLRLNQEIGALGERCKEALGDQLRTHGIGRTARQAYQNCAR
;
A
#
# COMPACT_ATOMS: atom_id res chain seq x y z
N MET A 1 17.45 -13.95 -19.27
CA MET A 1 16.56 -12.78 -19.20
C MET A 1 17.09 -11.65 -20.05
N ASP A 2 16.23 -11.04 -20.87
CA ASP A 2 16.57 -9.82 -21.61
C ASP A 2 16.74 -8.62 -20.66
N ALA A 3 17.65 -7.71 -21.00
CA ALA A 3 18.03 -6.57 -20.18
C ALA A 3 16.85 -5.64 -19.88
N GLU A 4 15.92 -5.50 -20.83
CA GLU A 4 14.71 -4.71 -20.67
C GLU A 4 13.81 -5.28 -19.56
N ARG A 5 13.55 -6.60 -19.61
CA ARG A 5 12.71 -7.27 -18.61
C ARG A 5 13.33 -7.26 -17.23
N SER A 6 14.64 -7.51 -17.12
CA SER A 6 15.35 -7.38 -15.84
C SER A 6 15.23 -5.96 -15.27
N GLN A 7 15.25 -4.94 -16.13
CA GLN A 7 15.06 -3.56 -15.69
C GLN A 7 13.62 -3.29 -15.22
N GLN A 8 12.62 -3.78 -15.95
CA GLN A 8 11.22 -3.68 -15.55
C GLN A 8 10.96 -4.32 -14.17
N LEU A 9 11.49 -5.53 -13.94
CA LEU A 9 11.38 -6.20 -12.63
C LEU A 9 12.01 -5.38 -11.49
N ARG A 10 13.19 -4.80 -11.72
CA ARG A 10 13.84 -3.92 -10.75
C ARG A 10 13.00 -2.68 -10.45
N ASP A 11 12.41 -2.07 -11.48
CA ASP A 11 11.56 -0.89 -11.31
C ASP A 11 10.25 -1.21 -10.57
N ILE A 12 9.63 -2.37 -10.82
CA ILE A 12 8.45 -2.84 -10.06
C ILE A 12 8.78 -2.98 -8.57
N ILE A 13 9.93 -3.56 -8.23
CA ILE A 13 10.38 -3.67 -6.84
C ILE A 13 10.65 -2.30 -6.23
N ARG A 14 11.33 -1.42 -6.97
CA ARG A 14 11.61 -0.06 -6.51
C ARG A 14 10.32 0.70 -6.21
N LEU A 15 9.36 0.71 -7.14
CA LEU A 15 8.06 1.34 -6.94
C LEU A 15 7.30 0.75 -5.75
N SER A 16 7.34 -0.58 -5.58
CA SER A 16 6.69 -1.24 -4.43
C SER A 16 7.31 -0.83 -3.09
N ARG A 17 8.65 -0.60 -3.05
CA ARG A 17 9.34 -0.08 -1.87
C ARG A 17 9.03 1.39 -1.62
N ASP A 18 8.98 2.20 -2.68
CA ASP A 18 8.59 3.61 -2.59
C ASP A 18 7.15 3.74 -2.04
N MET A 19 6.23 2.86 -2.49
CA MET A 19 4.87 2.78 -1.94
C MET A 19 4.87 2.44 -0.44
N LEU A 20 5.69 1.49 -0.01
CA LEU A 20 5.80 1.14 1.42
C LEU A 20 6.34 2.30 2.25
N ALA A 21 7.34 3.03 1.74
CA ALA A 21 7.85 4.24 2.38
C ALA A 21 6.74 5.30 2.52
N SER A 22 6.04 5.63 1.43
CA SER A 22 4.92 6.58 1.47
C SER A 22 3.79 6.14 2.40
N ALA A 23 3.46 4.84 2.44
CA ALA A 23 2.47 4.31 3.38
C ALA A 23 2.91 4.46 4.84
N THR A 24 4.21 4.28 5.12
CA THR A 24 4.79 4.50 6.45
C THR A 24 4.69 5.96 6.87
N ASP A 25 4.87 6.87 5.91
CA ASP A 25 4.72 8.32 6.10
C ASP A 25 3.25 8.79 6.08
N ASN A 26 2.28 7.87 5.98
CA ASN A 26 0.84 8.13 5.83
C ASN A 26 0.46 8.96 4.57
N ASP A 27 1.33 9.02 3.57
CA ASP A 27 1.05 9.67 2.30
C ASP A 27 0.30 8.73 1.34
N TRP A 28 -0.97 8.49 1.65
CA TRP A 28 -1.82 7.58 0.89
C TRP A 28 -2.15 8.08 -0.53
N VAL A 29 -2.08 9.39 -0.76
CA VAL A 29 -2.22 9.97 -2.11
C VAL A 29 -1.04 9.52 -2.97
N ARG A 30 0.18 9.65 -2.44
CA ARG A 30 1.38 9.20 -3.15
C ARG A 30 1.39 7.68 -3.38
N VAL A 31 0.92 6.90 -2.42
CA VAL A 31 0.74 5.44 -2.58
C VAL A 31 -0.15 5.13 -3.79
N ALA A 32 -1.27 5.84 -3.94
CA ALA A 32 -2.19 5.63 -5.07
C ALA A 32 -1.56 6.02 -6.42
N GLU A 33 -0.83 7.13 -6.49
CA GLU A 33 -0.11 7.54 -7.71
C GLU A 33 0.95 6.51 -8.13
N LEU A 34 1.72 6.00 -7.16
CA LEU A 34 2.76 5.01 -7.38
C LEU A 34 2.17 3.67 -7.80
N GLU A 35 1.01 3.28 -7.25
CA GLU A 35 0.30 2.07 -7.67
C GLU A 35 0.04 2.10 -9.17
N VAL A 36 -0.56 3.17 -9.68
CA VAL A 36 -0.97 3.26 -11.09
C VAL A 36 0.22 3.00 -12.01
N ARG A 37 1.36 3.64 -11.71
CA ARG A 37 2.60 3.48 -12.46
C ARG A 37 3.15 2.05 -12.35
N ARG A 38 3.12 1.46 -11.16
CA ARG A 38 3.60 0.10 -10.94
C ARG A 38 2.75 -0.92 -11.69
N ARG A 39 1.43 -0.74 -11.69
CA ARG A 39 0.49 -1.62 -12.40
C ARG A 39 0.78 -1.68 -13.89
N GLU A 40 1.07 -0.54 -14.52
CA GLU A 40 1.46 -0.47 -15.93
C GLU A 40 2.74 -1.29 -16.19
N GLN A 41 3.75 -1.18 -15.33
CA GLN A 41 4.98 -1.94 -15.46
C GLN A 41 4.79 -3.45 -15.24
N VAL A 42 3.97 -3.83 -14.26
CA VAL A 42 3.63 -5.24 -14.01
C VAL A 42 2.96 -5.83 -15.24
N LEU A 43 1.95 -5.15 -15.81
CA LEU A 43 1.26 -5.62 -17.01
C LEU A 43 2.23 -5.78 -18.18
N ALA A 44 3.07 -4.79 -18.45
CA ALA A 44 4.08 -4.88 -19.52
C ALA A 44 5.09 -6.02 -19.31
N CYS A 45 5.55 -6.22 -18.08
CA CYS A 45 6.56 -7.24 -17.75
C CYS A 45 6.03 -8.68 -17.85
N PHE A 46 4.72 -8.88 -17.67
CA PHE A 46 4.07 -10.20 -17.72
C PHE A 46 3.32 -10.47 -19.04
N ASP A 47 3.29 -9.51 -19.96
CA ASP A 47 2.76 -9.72 -21.31
C ASP A 47 3.67 -10.63 -22.15
N GLN A 48 4.96 -10.67 -21.81
CA GLN A 48 5.94 -11.55 -22.45
C GLN A 48 5.98 -12.93 -21.78
N PRO A 49 6.00 -14.04 -22.55
CA PRO A 49 6.23 -15.38 -22.03
C PRO A 49 7.51 -15.45 -21.18
N THR A 50 7.50 -16.31 -20.17
CA THR A 50 8.68 -16.55 -19.33
C THR A 50 9.25 -17.91 -19.66
N ASP A 51 10.51 -17.94 -20.06
CA ASP A 51 11.23 -19.18 -20.31
C ASP A 51 11.66 -19.81 -18.97
N ASP A 52 11.83 -21.12 -18.93
CA ASP A 52 12.18 -21.86 -17.70
C ASP A 52 13.47 -21.33 -17.04
N ALA A 53 14.41 -20.82 -17.83
CA ALA A 53 15.65 -20.23 -17.35
C ALA A 53 15.44 -18.97 -16.48
N ASP A 54 14.37 -18.21 -16.74
CA ASP A 54 14.07 -16.94 -16.08
C ASP A 54 12.98 -17.09 -15.00
N ALA A 55 12.26 -18.23 -15.00
CA ALA A 55 11.11 -18.48 -14.13
C ALA A 55 11.45 -18.33 -12.63
N VAL A 56 12.63 -18.77 -12.21
CA VAL A 56 13.06 -18.68 -10.80
C VAL A 56 13.21 -17.24 -10.33
N GLU A 57 13.83 -16.39 -11.15
CA GLU A 57 14.06 -14.98 -10.84
C GLU A 57 12.74 -14.19 -10.86
N VAL A 58 11.92 -14.42 -11.89
CA VAL A 58 10.58 -13.82 -11.99
C VAL A 58 9.72 -14.20 -10.78
N ALA A 59 9.73 -15.47 -10.38
CA ALA A 59 8.99 -15.93 -9.20
C ALA A 59 9.51 -15.29 -7.90
N ALA A 60 10.81 -15.03 -7.78
CA ALA A 60 11.36 -14.31 -6.63
C ALA A 60 10.85 -12.86 -6.56
N VAL A 61 10.79 -12.18 -7.70
CA VAL A 61 10.24 -10.81 -7.78
C VAL A 61 8.75 -10.80 -7.43
N ILE A 62 7.95 -11.73 -7.95
CA ILE A 62 6.52 -11.85 -7.60
C ILE A 62 6.34 -12.03 -6.09
N ARG A 63 7.11 -12.92 -5.46
CA ARG A 63 7.03 -13.14 -4.00
C ARG A 63 7.32 -11.87 -3.21
N GLU A 64 8.34 -11.13 -3.60
CA GLU A 64 8.70 -9.87 -2.94
C GLU A 64 7.61 -8.80 -3.13
N VAL A 65 7.05 -8.67 -4.32
CA VAL A 65 5.92 -7.76 -4.59
C VAL A 65 4.71 -8.11 -3.72
N LEU A 66 4.37 -9.39 -3.60
CA LEU A 66 3.25 -9.85 -2.76
C LEU A 66 3.49 -9.56 -1.28
N ARG A 67 4.73 -9.78 -0.79
CA ARG A 67 5.13 -9.43 0.58
C ARG A 67 4.94 -7.93 0.84
N LEU A 68 5.45 -7.08 -0.04
CA LEU A 68 5.33 -5.62 0.08
C LEU A 68 3.86 -5.17 0.04
N ASN A 69 3.03 -5.77 -0.81
CA ASN A 69 1.59 -5.49 -0.84
C ASN A 69 0.90 -5.83 0.50
N GLN A 70 1.25 -6.95 1.12
CA GLN A 70 0.71 -7.34 2.41
C GLN A 70 1.10 -6.34 3.51
N GLU A 71 2.34 -5.85 3.49
CA GLU A 71 2.82 -4.84 4.45
C GLU A 71 2.10 -3.49 4.29
N ILE A 72 1.94 -3.02 3.06
CA ILE A 72 1.18 -1.80 2.75
C ILE A 72 -0.29 -1.96 3.18
N GLY A 73 -0.91 -3.10 2.86
CA GLY A 73 -2.30 -3.39 3.26
C GLY A 73 -2.47 -3.39 4.78
N ALA A 74 -1.55 -4.02 5.50
CA ALA A 74 -1.56 -4.04 6.96
C ALA A 74 -1.38 -2.65 7.57
N LEU A 75 -0.56 -1.77 6.98
CA LEU A 75 -0.46 -0.36 7.38
C LEU A 75 -1.79 0.38 7.15
N GLY A 76 -2.43 0.15 6.00
CA GLY A 76 -3.71 0.77 5.66
C GLY A 76 -4.82 0.39 6.62
N GLU A 77 -4.93 -0.89 6.98
CA GLU A 77 -5.94 -1.35 7.94
C GLU A 77 -5.69 -0.79 9.35
N ARG A 78 -4.44 -0.77 9.83
CA ARG A 78 -4.11 -0.12 11.11
C ARG A 78 -4.46 1.37 11.11
N CYS A 79 -4.21 2.07 10.01
CA CYS A 79 -4.55 3.50 9.88
C CYS A 79 -6.06 3.71 9.93
N LYS A 80 -6.84 2.90 9.22
CA LYS A 80 -8.31 2.93 9.27
C LYS A 80 -8.86 2.67 10.67
N GLU A 81 -8.35 1.66 11.36
CA GLU A 81 -8.74 1.33 12.73
C GLU A 81 -8.49 2.50 13.67
N ALA A 82 -7.29 3.09 13.62
CA ALA A 82 -6.92 4.24 14.44
C ALA A 82 -7.82 5.47 14.17
N LEU A 83 -8.12 5.76 12.90
CA LEU A 83 -9.06 6.84 12.54
C LEU A 83 -10.48 6.56 13.04
N GLY A 84 -10.94 5.31 12.95
CA GLY A 84 -12.23 4.88 13.48
C GLY A 84 -12.34 5.08 14.99
N ASP A 85 -11.29 4.76 15.74
CA ASP A 85 -11.21 4.95 17.19
C ASP A 85 -11.21 6.42 17.59
N GLN A 86 -10.46 7.25 16.86
CA GLN A 86 -10.45 8.70 17.06
C GLN A 86 -11.86 9.29 16.83
N LEU A 87 -12.53 8.93 15.73
CA LEU A 87 -13.88 9.40 15.43
C LEU A 87 -14.90 9.00 16.51
N ARG A 88 -14.83 7.77 17.01
CA ARG A 88 -15.69 7.30 18.11
C ARG A 88 -15.44 8.10 19.39
N THR A 89 -14.18 8.29 19.76
CA THR A 89 -13.79 9.05 20.95
C THR A 89 -14.27 10.50 20.88
N HIS A 90 -14.10 11.16 19.73
CA HIS A 90 -14.62 12.51 19.50
C HIS A 90 -16.16 12.57 19.51
N GLY A 91 -16.84 11.53 19.03
CA GLY A 91 -18.29 11.38 19.13
C GLY A 91 -18.77 11.34 20.58
N ILE A 92 -18.15 10.48 21.40
CA ILE A 92 -18.46 10.34 22.83
C ILE A 92 -18.22 11.66 23.58
N GLY A 93 -17.09 12.34 23.31
CA GLY A 93 -16.78 13.62 23.93
C GLY A 93 -17.82 14.72 23.62
N ARG A 94 -18.36 14.76 22.40
CA ARG A 94 -19.45 15.69 22.03
C ARG A 94 -20.74 15.37 22.79
N THR A 95 -21.12 14.10 22.87
CA THR A 95 -22.32 13.65 23.61
C THR A 95 -22.20 13.97 25.10
N ALA A 96 -21.06 13.69 25.72
CA ALA A 96 -20.82 14.02 27.13
C ALA A 96 -20.88 15.53 27.39
N ARG A 97 -20.28 16.34 26.52
CA ARG A 97 -20.36 17.81 26.62
C ARG A 97 -21.80 18.33 26.53
N GLN A 98 -22.61 17.79 25.63
CA GLN A 98 -24.04 18.12 25.54
C GLN A 98 -24.80 17.70 26.80
N ALA A 99 -24.54 16.50 27.34
CA ALA A 99 -25.16 16.03 28.57
C ALA A 99 -24.84 16.96 29.76
N TYR A 100 -23.56 17.33 29.95
CA TYR A 100 -23.18 18.28 31.00
C TYR A 100 -23.79 19.67 30.82
N GLN A 101 -23.89 20.18 29.59
CA GLN A 101 -24.55 21.47 29.32
C GLN A 101 -26.05 21.43 29.62
N ASN A 102 -26.71 20.30 29.37
CA ASN A 102 -28.13 20.12 29.65
C ASN A 102 -28.42 19.88 31.15
N CYS A 103 -27.49 19.24 31.88
CA CYS A 103 -27.59 19.05 33.32
C CYS A 103 -27.19 20.30 34.14
N ALA A 104 -26.48 21.26 33.55
CA ALA A 104 -26.10 22.52 34.19
C ALA A 104 -27.18 23.63 34.04
N ARG A 105 -28.41 23.25 33.70
CA ARG A 105 -29.58 24.14 33.55
C ARG A 105 -30.62 23.89 34.62
#